data_AF-A0A251SNH0-F1
#
_entry.id   AF-A0A251SNH0-F1
#
_cell.length_a   1.000
_cell.length_b   1.000
_cell.length_c   1.000
_cell.angle_alpha   90.00
_cell.angle_beta   90.00
_cell.angle_gamma   90.00
#
_symmetry.space_group_name_H-M   'P 1'
#
loop_
_entity.id
_entity.type
_entity.pdbx_description
1 polymer ?
#
loop_
_entity_poly.entity_id
_entity_poly.type
_entity_poly.pdbx_seq_one_letter_code
_entity_poly.pdbx_strand_id
1 'polypeptide(L)'
;MIMSGRVNMTQAQLTALINEQVAAALAAAQAGGQHAQQPVCTFKTFMDCRPSTFSGTEGAVGLLHWFEKLESVFEMCECPEARRVKYATGTLEGVALTWWNAQVQMLGLVAANATPWNDFKELIKREYCSRDDIHKLEVEFFNLKMTGSEIEAYTKQSNPMNWQCYAQLW
;
A
#
# COMPACT_ATOMS: atom_id res chain seq x y z
N MET A 1 5.20 53.81 -36.96
CA MET A 1 5.92 54.41 -35.81
C MET A 1 5.77 53.46 -34.63
N ILE A 2 6.84 52.80 -34.20
CA ILE A 2 6.85 51.99 -32.96
C ILE A 2 7.49 52.87 -31.89
N MET A 3 6.71 53.31 -30.89
CA MET A 3 7.25 54.02 -29.74
C MET A 3 7.88 53.01 -28.77
N SER A 4 9.20 52.81 -28.86
CA SER A 4 9.94 52.06 -27.85
C SER A 4 10.06 52.90 -26.58
N GLY A 5 9.16 52.68 -25.62
CA GLY A 5 9.25 53.26 -24.28
C GLY A 5 10.48 52.74 -23.54
N ARG A 6 11.45 53.62 -23.28
CA ARG A 6 12.56 53.30 -22.37
C ARG A 6 12.08 53.46 -20.94
N VAL A 7 12.02 52.37 -20.18
CA VAL A 7 11.87 52.41 -18.72
C VAL A 7 13.17 52.99 -18.15
N ASN A 8 13.13 54.25 -17.70
CA ASN A 8 14.28 54.90 -17.07
C ASN A 8 14.14 54.73 -15.56
N MET A 9 14.73 53.66 -15.03
CA MET A 9 14.68 53.34 -13.59
C MET A 9 16.03 53.67 -12.96
N THR A 10 16.00 54.40 -11.86
CA THR A 10 17.24 54.80 -11.15
C THR A 10 17.84 53.61 -10.40
N GLN A 11 19.14 53.65 -10.16
CA GLN A 11 19.84 52.60 -9.41
C GLN A 11 19.19 52.33 -8.05
N ALA A 12 18.73 53.38 -7.36
CA ALA A 12 18.05 53.26 -6.07
C ALA A 12 16.70 52.53 -6.18
N GLN A 13 15.93 52.77 -7.25
CA GLN A 13 14.66 52.08 -7.50
C GLN A 13 14.87 50.61 -7.83
N LEU A 14 15.91 50.28 -8.60
CA LEU A 14 16.28 48.90 -8.89
C LEU A 14 16.73 48.16 -7.62
N THR A 15 17.55 48.79 -6.78
CA THR A 15 17.98 48.21 -5.50
C THR A 15 16.81 48.00 -4.55
N ALA A 16 15.85 48.93 -4.49
CA ALA A 16 14.66 48.78 -3.65
C ALA A 16 13.78 47.58 -4.07
N LEU A 17 13.54 47.42 -5.38
CA LEU A 17 12.80 46.29 -5.93
C LEU A 17 13.48 44.94 -5.63
N ILE A 18 14.80 44.87 -5.77
CA ILE A 18 15.57 43.67 -5.45
C ILE A 18 15.44 43.34 -3.95
N ASN A 19 15.59 44.34 -3.08
CA ASN A 19 15.50 44.13 -1.63
C ASN A 19 14.10 43.68 -1.20
N GLU A 20 13.05 44.22 -1.82
CA GLU A 20 11.67 43.83 -1.54
C GLU A 20 11.38 42.37 -1.96
N GLN A 21 11.82 41.96 -3.16
CA GLN A 21 11.63 40.59 -3.62
C GLN A 21 12.46 39.58 -2.81
N VAL A 22 13.68 39.94 -2.42
CA VAL A 22 14.52 39.11 -1.54
C VAL A 22 13.91 39.00 -0.14
N ALA A 23 13.38 40.09 0.41
CA ALA A 23 12.68 40.07 1.70
C ALA A 23 11.41 39.22 1.65
N ALA A 24 10.62 39.31 0.57
CA ALA A 24 9.44 38.48 0.36
C ALA A 24 9.80 36.98 0.23
N ALA A 25 10.87 36.65 -0.49
CA ALA A 25 11.36 35.28 -0.61
C ALA A 25 11.88 34.71 0.73
N LEU A 26 12.59 35.53 1.52
CA LEU A 26 13.04 35.16 2.86
C LEU A 26 11.87 35.00 3.84
N ALA A 27 10.87 35.88 3.78
CA ALA A 27 9.67 35.78 4.60
C ALA A 27 8.84 34.53 4.23
N ALA A 28 8.71 34.21 2.94
CA ALA A 28 8.07 32.98 2.47
C ALA A 28 8.83 31.72 2.91
N ALA A 29 10.17 31.75 2.90
CA ALA A 29 11.00 30.66 3.39
C ALA A 29 10.89 30.47 4.91
N GLN A 30 10.74 31.55 5.68
CA GLN A 30 10.52 31.51 7.13
C GLN A 30 9.08 31.10 7.49
N ALA A 31 8.08 31.49 6.68
CA ALA A 31 6.69 31.05 6.82
C ALA A 31 6.48 29.58 6.38
N GLY A 32 7.33 29.05 5.50
CA GLY A 32 7.35 27.63 5.10
C GLY A 32 7.93 26.67 6.16
N GLY A 33 8.38 27.17 7.31
CA GLY A 33 9.02 26.38 8.37
C GLY A 33 8.08 25.54 9.25
N GLN A 34 6.78 25.49 8.95
CA GLN A 34 5.81 24.69 9.70
C GLN A 34 4.82 23.98 8.76
N HIS A 35 5.32 23.27 7.75
CA HIS A 35 4.67 21.99 7.49
C HIS A 35 5.02 21.11 8.68
N ALA A 36 4.17 21.10 9.70
CA ALA A 36 4.15 20.01 10.67
C ALA A 36 4.05 18.75 9.81
N GLN A 37 5.17 18.02 9.68
CA GLN A 37 5.17 16.71 9.06
C GLN A 37 4.14 15.93 9.87
N GLN A 38 2.97 15.68 9.27
CA GLN A 38 2.02 14.75 9.86
C GLN A 38 2.81 13.50 10.23
N PRO A 39 2.56 12.91 11.41
CA PRO A 39 3.30 11.74 11.85
C PRO A 39 3.10 10.62 10.82
N VAL A 40 4.06 10.49 9.90
CA VAL A 40 3.97 9.51 8.82
C VAL A 40 4.14 8.13 9.45
N CYS A 41 3.19 7.23 9.26
CA CYS A 41 3.26 5.83 9.71
C CYS A 41 4.69 5.29 9.59
N THR A 42 5.29 5.00 10.74
CA THR A 42 6.63 4.40 10.80
C THR A 42 6.51 2.89 10.87
N PHE A 43 7.59 2.18 10.56
CA PHE A 43 7.61 0.72 10.71
C PHE A 43 7.36 0.32 12.18
N LYS A 44 7.82 1.14 13.14
CA LYS A 44 7.55 0.92 14.57
C LYS A 44 6.04 0.99 14.86
N THR A 45 5.38 2.06 14.43
CA THR A 45 3.93 2.24 14.62
C THR A 45 3.13 1.11 13.94
N PHE A 46 3.54 0.72 12.73
CA PHE A 46 2.98 -0.44 12.04
C PHE A 46 3.12 -1.72 12.87
N MET A 47 4.30 -2.03 13.41
CA MET A 47 4.50 -3.21 14.26
C MET A 47 3.78 -3.12 15.61
N ASP A 48 3.62 -1.93 16.17
CA ASP A 48 2.83 -1.70 17.39
C ASP A 48 1.34 -2.04 17.17
N CYS A 49 0.84 -1.89 15.94
CA CYS A 49 -0.49 -2.34 15.51
C CYS A 49 -0.60 -3.88 15.35
N ARG A 50 0.47 -4.65 15.61
CA ARG A 50 0.53 -6.12 15.58
C ARG A 50 0.02 -6.74 14.27
N PRO A 51 0.66 -6.46 13.13
CA PRO A 51 0.29 -7.06 11.86
C PRO A 51 0.45 -8.58 11.93
N SER A 52 -0.39 -9.30 11.19
CA SER A 52 -0.24 -10.75 11.03
C SER A 52 0.99 -11.08 10.18
N THR A 53 1.62 -12.22 10.46
CA THR A 53 2.68 -12.77 9.62
C THR A 53 2.11 -13.75 8.60
N PHE A 54 2.89 -14.05 7.56
CA PHE A 54 2.57 -15.05 6.56
C PHE A 54 3.82 -15.89 6.25
N SER A 55 3.74 -17.19 6.49
CA SER A 55 4.86 -18.12 6.31
C SER A 55 4.88 -18.75 4.92
N GLY A 56 3.77 -18.72 4.19
CA GLY A 56 3.60 -19.36 2.88
C GLY A 56 3.04 -20.78 2.94
N THR A 57 2.62 -21.25 4.12
CA THR A 57 2.08 -22.60 4.34
C THR A 57 0.58 -22.61 4.63
N GLU A 58 0.00 -21.44 4.84
CA GLU A 58 -1.41 -21.21 5.22
C GLU A 58 -2.39 -21.34 4.04
N GLY A 59 -1.87 -21.51 2.82
CA GLY A 59 -2.66 -21.63 1.58
C GLY A 59 -3.34 -20.33 1.14
N ALA A 60 -4.15 -20.42 0.08
CA ALA A 60 -4.83 -19.26 -0.53
C ALA A 60 -5.71 -18.48 0.47
N VAL A 61 -6.49 -19.18 1.30
CA VAL A 61 -7.33 -18.53 2.33
C VAL A 61 -6.48 -17.81 3.37
N GLY A 62 -5.37 -18.41 3.79
CA GLY A 62 -4.43 -17.80 4.73
C GLY A 62 -3.78 -16.53 4.16
N LEU A 63 -3.39 -16.56 2.88
CA LEU A 63 -2.85 -15.39 2.18
C LEU A 63 -3.86 -14.24 2.12
N LEU A 64 -5.11 -14.55 1.81
CA LEU A 64 -6.16 -13.53 1.69
C LEU A 64 -6.50 -12.90 3.04
N HIS A 65 -6.62 -13.71 4.08
CA HIS A 65 -6.79 -13.20 5.45
C HIS A 65 -5.59 -12.34 5.87
N TRP A 66 -4.37 -12.72 5.49
CA TRP A 66 -3.18 -11.90 5.74
C TRP A 66 -3.28 -10.53 5.05
N PHE A 67 -3.75 -10.45 3.80
CA PHE A 67 -4.00 -9.16 3.15
C PHE A 67 -5.06 -8.33 3.86
N GLU A 68 -6.21 -8.92 4.18
CA GLU A 68 -7.31 -8.20 4.84
C GLU A 68 -6.85 -7.55 6.16
N LYS A 69 -6.06 -8.30 6.96
CA LYS A 69 -5.48 -7.79 8.19
C LYS A 69 -4.46 -6.68 7.94
N LEU A 70 -3.57 -6.85 6.95
CA LEU A 70 -2.59 -5.82 6.61
C LEU A 70 -3.25 -4.54 6.12
N GLU A 71 -4.27 -4.64 5.27
CA GLU A 71 -5.03 -3.48 4.79
C GLU A 71 -5.70 -2.76 5.95
N SER A 72 -6.32 -3.47 6.89
CA SER A 72 -6.85 -2.88 8.12
C SER A 72 -5.76 -2.17 8.94
N VAL A 73 -4.59 -2.77 9.10
CA VAL A 73 -3.45 -2.17 9.81
C VAL A 73 -2.94 -0.92 9.07
N PHE A 74 -2.85 -0.94 7.74
CA PHE A 74 -2.44 0.23 6.97
C PHE A 74 -3.38 1.40 7.16
N GLU A 75 -4.69 1.17 7.22
CA GLU A 75 -5.65 2.24 7.51
C GLU A 75 -5.53 2.72 8.96
N MET A 76 -5.45 1.80 9.94
CA MET A 76 -5.38 2.15 11.37
C MET A 76 -4.14 2.98 11.73
N CYS A 77 -2.97 2.64 11.16
CA CYS A 77 -1.74 3.35 11.44
C CYS A 77 -1.45 4.46 10.40
N GLU A 78 -2.38 4.75 9.48
CA GLU A 78 -2.29 5.77 8.40
C GLU A 78 -1.04 5.62 7.52
N CYS A 79 -0.81 4.40 7.02
CA CYS A 79 0.39 4.07 6.26
C CYS A 79 0.26 4.46 4.78
N PRO A 80 1.16 5.34 4.27
CA PRO A 80 1.10 5.78 2.89
C PRO A 80 1.36 4.61 1.94
N GLU A 81 0.72 4.62 0.78
CA GLU A 81 0.80 3.53 -0.20
C GLU A 81 2.24 3.14 -0.53
N ALA A 82 3.12 4.14 -0.69
CA ALA A 82 4.55 3.96 -0.98
C ALA A 82 5.34 3.16 0.07
N ARG A 83 4.77 2.91 1.27
CA ARG A 83 5.39 2.11 2.34
C ARG A 83 4.74 0.75 2.54
N ARG A 84 3.57 0.50 1.94
CA ARG A 84 2.76 -0.71 2.21
C ARG A 84 3.52 -1.99 1.88
N VAL A 85 4.10 -2.11 0.69
CA VAL A 85 4.89 -3.31 0.30
C VAL A 85 6.10 -3.50 1.20
N LYS A 86 6.87 -2.43 1.46
CA LYS A 86 8.02 -2.49 2.37
C LYS A 86 7.64 -2.98 3.78
N TYR A 87 6.48 -2.59 4.28
CA TYR A 87 6.02 -2.97 5.63
C TYR A 87 5.42 -4.38 5.64
N ALA A 88 4.56 -4.70 4.68
CA ALA A 88 4.01 -6.04 4.51
C ALA A 88 5.10 -7.11 4.37
N THR A 89 6.12 -6.84 3.54
CA THR A 89 7.19 -7.81 3.31
C THR A 89 8.08 -8.02 4.53
N GLY A 90 8.07 -7.07 5.48
CA GLY A 90 8.66 -7.21 6.80
C GLY A 90 7.91 -8.18 7.74
N THR A 91 6.70 -8.62 7.37
CA THR A 91 5.92 -9.63 8.12
C THR A 91 5.91 -10.99 7.42
N LEU A 92 6.69 -11.17 6.36
CA LEU A 92 6.85 -12.47 5.72
C LEU A 92 7.83 -13.32 6.53
N GLU A 93 7.52 -14.60 6.66
CA GLU A 93 8.33 -15.58 7.38
C GLU A 93 8.56 -16.82 6.51
N GLY A 94 9.42 -17.74 6.97
CA GLY A 94 9.60 -19.05 6.35
C GLY A 94 9.86 -19.04 4.84
N VAL A 95 9.05 -19.79 4.09
CA VAL A 95 9.20 -19.92 2.63
C VAL A 95 8.75 -18.66 1.90
N ALA A 96 7.79 -17.90 2.44
CA ALA A 96 7.34 -16.63 1.88
C ALA A 96 8.44 -15.55 1.94
N LEU A 97 9.20 -15.48 3.03
CA LEU A 97 10.36 -14.60 3.11
C LEU A 97 11.45 -14.99 2.11
N THR A 98 11.69 -16.29 1.96
CA THR A 98 12.69 -16.81 1.00
C THR A 98 12.32 -16.43 -0.43
N TRP A 99 11.05 -16.60 -0.79
CA TRP A 99 10.51 -16.17 -2.08
C TRP A 99 10.66 -14.66 -2.31
N TRP A 100 10.29 -13.83 -1.33
CA TRP A 100 10.41 -12.38 -1.48
C TRP A 100 11.86 -11.93 -1.65
N ASN A 101 12.79 -12.56 -0.93
CA ASN A 101 14.22 -12.30 -1.10
C ASN A 101 14.67 -12.60 -2.55
N ALA A 102 14.15 -13.65 -3.19
CA ALA A 102 14.42 -13.92 -4.59
C ALA A 102 13.86 -12.82 -5.52
N GLN A 103 12.64 -12.32 -5.26
CA GLN A 103 12.07 -11.18 -5.99
C GLN A 103 12.94 -9.92 -5.85
N VAL A 104 13.44 -9.65 -4.65
CA VAL A 104 14.36 -8.53 -4.37
C VAL A 104 15.68 -8.69 -5.13
N GLN A 105 16.21 -9.90 -5.27
CA GLN A 105 17.42 -10.14 -6.08
C GLN A 105 17.19 -9.88 -7.57
N MET A 106 16.00 -10.20 -8.09
CA MET A 106 15.66 -10.01 -9.51
C MET A 106 15.34 -8.55 -9.86
N LEU A 107 14.57 -7.88 -9.01
CA LEU A 107 14.09 -6.50 -9.25
C LEU A 107 15.02 -5.42 -8.69
N GLY A 108 15.82 -5.77 -7.68
CA GLY A 108 16.55 -4.83 -6.83
C GLY A 108 15.67 -4.28 -5.69
N LEU A 109 16.30 -4.05 -4.53
CA LEU A 109 15.60 -3.66 -3.29
C LEU A 109 14.75 -2.39 -3.41
N VAL A 110 15.23 -1.39 -4.14
CA VAL A 110 14.50 -0.11 -4.29
C VAL A 110 13.25 -0.33 -5.15
N ALA A 111 13.38 -1.04 -6.28
CA ALA A 111 12.26 -1.30 -7.18
C ALA A 111 11.22 -2.24 -6.55
N ALA A 112 11.67 -3.30 -5.87
CA ALA A 112 10.78 -4.23 -5.16
C ALA A 112 9.97 -3.53 -4.05
N ASN A 113 10.59 -2.62 -3.29
CA ASN A 113 9.87 -1.85 -2.28
C ASN A 113 8.94 -0.79 -2.87
N ALA A 114 9.21 -0.32 -4.08
CA ALA A 114 8.41 0.68 -4.79
C ALA A 114 7.25 0.04 -5.60
N THR A 115 7.16 -1.29 -5.64
CA THR A 115 6.04 -1.99 -6.28
C THR A 115 4.71 -1.49 -5.68
N PRO A 116 3.73 -1.09 -6.50
CA PRO A 116 2.40 -0.75 -6.01
C PRO A 116 1.78 -1.92 -5.23
N TRP A 117 1.00 -1.60 -4.19
CA TRP A 117 0.40 -2.63 -3.32
C TRP A 117 -0.43 -3.66 -4.10
N ASN A 118 -1.24 -3.22 -5.07
CA ASN A 118 -2.05 -4.11 -5.89
C ASN A 118 -1.19 -5.05 -6.76
N ASP A 119 -0.12 -4.54 -7.36
CA ASP A 119 0.80 -5.35 -8.16
C ASP A 119 1.51 -6.40 -7.29
N PHE A 120 1.89 -6.04 -6.06
CA PHE A 120 2.43 -6.98 -5.09
C PHE A 120 1.41 -8.07 -4.73
N LYS A 121 0.14 -7.72 -4.49
CA LYS A 121 -0.92 -8.70 -4.20
C LYS A 121 -1.05 -9.71 -5.33
N GLU A 122 -1.07 -9.25 -6.58
CA GLU A 122 -1.13 -10.14 -7.75
C GLU A 122 0.12 -11.02 -7.88
N LEU A 123 1.30 -10.46 -7.61
CA LEU A 123 2.56 -11.20 -7.67
C LEU A 123 2.60 -12.37 -6.67
N ILE A 124 2.23 -12.12 -5.41
CA ILE A 124 2.28 -13.15 -4.36
C ILE A 124 1.10 -14.13 -4.47
N LYS A 125 -0.08 -13.70 -4.95
CA LYS A 125 -1.18 -14.63 -5.29
C LYS A 125 -0.75 -15.61 -6.38
N ARG A 126 -0.03 -15.15 -7.41
CA ARG A 126 0.46 -16.06 -8.46
C ARG A 126 1.40 -17.14 -7.93
N GLU A 127 2.12 -16.85 -6.85
CA GLU A 127 3.00 -17.83 -6.20
C GLU A 127 2.22 -18.80 -5.29
N TYR A 128 1.32 -18.27 -4.45
CA TYR A 128 0.72 -19.02 -3.33
C TYR A 128 -0.75 -19.41 -3.51
N CYS A 129 -1.41 -18.96 -4.58
CA CYS A 129 -2.75 -19.38 -4.97
C CYS A 129 -2.66 -20.20 -6.25
N SER A 130 -2.46 -21.51 -6.12
CA SER A 130 -2.50 -22.40 -7.27
C SER A 130 -3.91 -22.50 -7.84
N ARG A 131 -4.04 -22.84 -9.13
CA ARG A 131 -5.37 -23.13 -9.71
C ARG A 131 -6.07 -24.28 -9.01
N ASP A 132 -5.33 -25.22 -8.45
CA ASP A 132 -5.88 -26.35 -7.73
C ASP A 132 -6.48 -25.92 -6.38
N ASP A 133 -5.86 -24.94 -5.70
CA ASP A 133 -6.42 -24.33 -4.49
C ASP A 133 -7.70 -23.56 -4.79
N ILE A 134 -7.71 -22.79 -5.89
CA ILE A 134 -8.91 -22.08 -6.37
C ILE A 134 -10.01 -23.08 -6.71
N HIS A 135 -9.67 -24.15 -7.44
CA HIS A 135 -10.62 -25.19 -7.82
C HIS A 135 -11.17 -25.95 -6.61
N LYS A 136 -10.33 -26.21 -5.60
CA LYS A 136 -10.77 -26.82 -4.35
C LYS A 136 -11.77 -25.91 -3.62
N LEU A 137 -11.51 -24.60 -3.55
CA LEU A 137 -12.44 -23.62 -3.00
C LEU A 137 -13.75 -23.56 -3.79
N GLU A 138 -13.69 -23.62 -5.12
CA GLU A 138 -14.87 -23.73 -6.00
C GLU A 138 -15.69 -24.98 -5.66
N VAL A 139 -15.04 -26.15 -5.61
CA VAL A 139 -15.70 -27.43 -5.33
C VAL A 139 -16.34 -27.42 -3.94
N GLU A 140 -15.64 -26.92 -2.92
CA GLU A 140 -16.20 -26.75 -1.57
C GLU A 140 -17.43 -25.83 -1.60
N PHE A 141 -17.35 -24.70 -2.29
CA PHE A 141 -18.45 -23.76 -2.45
C PHE A 141 -19.67 -24.38 -3.16
N PHE A 142 -19.46 -25.09 -4.26
CA PHE A 142 -20.53 -25.77 -5.01
C PHE A 142 -21.12 -26.94 -4.23
N ASN A 143 -20.31 -27.70 -3.49
CA ASN A 143 -20.81 -28.79 -2.65
C ASN A 143 -21.66 -28.28 -1.49
N LEU A 144 -21.26 -27.16 -0.86
CA LEU A 144 -22.09 -26.46 0.12
C LEU A 144 -23.43 -26.06 -0.50
N LYS A 145 -23.42 -25.46 -1.71
CA LYS A 145 -24.64 -25.09 -2.45
C LYS A 145 -25.55 -26.30 -2.73
N MET A 146 -24.99 -27.46 -3.03
CA MET A 146 -25.75 -28.67 -3.33
C MET A 146 -26.32 -29.37 -2.08
N THR A 147 -25.78 -29.13 -0.89
CA THR A 147 -26.30 -29.69 0.37
C THR A 147 -27.33 -28.77 1.07
N GLY A 148 -27.66 -27.62 0.47
CA GLY A 148 -28.47 -26.55 1.07
C GLY A 148 -30.00 -26.68 0.97
N SER A 149 -30.60 -27.85 1.18
CA SER A 149 -32.04 -27.96 1.40
C SER A 149 -32.40 -27.80 2.88
N GLU A 150 -32.04 -26.67 3.51
CA GLU A 150 -32.56 -26.17 4.79
C GLU A 150 -31.96 -24.78 5.07
N ILE A 151 -32.73 -23.74 4.76
CA ILE A 151 -32.30 -22.33 4.62
C ILE A 151 -31.78 -21.70 5.93
N GLU A 152 -32.11 -22.26 7.09
CA GLU A 152 -31.89 -21.64 8.41
C GLU A 152 -30.53 -21.98 9.04
N ALA A 153 -29.94 -23.15 8.70
CA ALA A 153 -28.57 -23.50 9.12
C ALA A 153 -27.49 -22.76 8.30
N TYR A 154 -27.89 -22.23 7.14
CA TYR A 154 -26.98 -21.70 6.12
C TYR A 154 -26.29 -20.39 6.51
N THR A 155 -27.00 -19.50 7.22
CA THR A 155 -26.44 -18.20 7.64
C THR A 155 -25.26 -18.34 8.61
N LYS A 156 -25.10 -19.52 9.23
CA LYS A 156 -24.05 -19.78 10.22
C LYS A 156 -22.85 -20.56 9.65
N GLN A 157 -23.03 -21.28 8.53
CA GLN A 157 -22.06 -22.26 8.04
C GLN A 157 -21.48 -21.95 6.65
N SER A 158 -22.13 -21.11 5.83
CA SER A 158 -21.43 -20.50 4.69
C SER A 158 -20.41 -19.53 5.25
N ASN A 159 -19.16 -19.98 5.43
CA ASN A 159 -18.11 -19.16 6.00
C ASN A 159 -17.97 -17.88 5.13
N PRO A 160 -18.21 -16.68 5.67
CA PRO A 160 -18.11 -15.42 4.90
C PRO A 160 -16.75 -15.27 4.20
N MET A 161 -15.71 -15.88 4.78
CA MET A 161 -14.36 -15.93 4.23
C MET A 161 -14.27 -16.64 2.89
N ASN A 162 -15.05 -17.72 2.63
CA ASN A 162 -14.97 -18.43 1.35
C ASN A 162 -15.53 -17.60 0.18
N TRP A 163 -16.57 -16.80 0.44
CA TRP A 163 -17.14 -15.87 -0.55
C TRP A 163 -16.15 -14.74 -0.91
N GLN A 164 -15.51 -14.17 0.10
CA GLN A 164 -14.49 -13.12 -0.09
C GLN A 164 -13.27 -13.69 -0.81
N CYS A 165 -12.87 -14.93 -0.49
CA CYS A 165 -11.75 -15.56 -1.16
C CYS A 165 -12.02 -15.80 -2.64
N TYR A 166 -13.21 -16.26 -3.00
CA TYR A 166 -13.58 -16.44 -4.40
C TYR A 166 -13.62 -15.10 -5.15
N ALA A 167 -14.21 -14.06 -4.58
CA ALA A 167 -14.33 -12.75 -5.24
C ALA A 167 -12.98 -11.98 -5.37
N GLN A 168 -11.98 -12.29 -4.53
CA GLN A 168 -10.66 -11.62 -4.56
C GLN A 168 -9.61 -12.36 -5.41
N LEU A 169 -9.90 -13.58 -5.85
CA LEU A 169 -9.02 -14.38 -6.73
C LEU A 169 -9.38 -14.25 -8.23
N TRP A 170 -10.45 -13.52 -8.55
CA TRP A 170 -10.94 -13.20 -9.90
C TRP A 170 -11.04 -11.68 -10.08
#